data_AF-A0A3C1FIS3-F1
#
_entry.id   AF-A0A3C1FIS3-F1
#
_cell.length_a   1.000
_cell.length_b   1.000
_cell.length_c   1.000
_cell.angle_alpha   90.00
_cell.angle_beta   90.00
_cell.angle_gamma   90.00
#
_symmetry.space_group_name_H-M   'P 1'
#
loop_
_entity.id
_entity.type
_entity.pdbx_description
1 polymer ?
#
loop_
_entity_poly.entity_id
_entity_poly.type
_entity_poly.pdbx_seq_one_letter_code
_entity_poly.pdbx_strand_id
1 'polypeptide(L)'
;MSEGSQPDPRRRVLFLFSDTGGGHRSATEALVEALELEFPGRFDTTMVDFFREYYPSPLKFAPELYPPISRVPKAWGLSWRASDGRGRSKAVST
;
A
#
# COMPACT_ATOMS: atom_id res chain seq x y z
N MET A 1 -3.03 48.84 2.49
CA MET A 1 -2.14 47.69 2.73
C MET A 1 -3.06 46.50 2.94
N SER A 2 -3.34 45.75 1.88
CA SER A 2 -4.30 44.63 1.96
C SER A 2 -3.64 43.46 2.68
N GLU A 3 -4.25 43.00 3.76
CA GLU A 3 -3.87 41.80 4.50
C GLU A 3 -3.79 40.60 3.54
N GLY A 4 -2.61 40.00 3.45
CA GLY A 4 -2.42 38.75 2.73
C GLY A 4 -3.18 37.64 3.45
N SER A 5 -4.18 37.07 2.79
CA SER A 5 -4.87 35.86 3.25
C SER A 5 -3.84 34.78 3.54
N GLN A 6 -3.83 34.25 4.76
CA GLN A 6 -3.06 33.05 5.09
C GLN A 6 -3.49 31.92 4.14
N PRO A 7 -2.54 31.12 3.59
CA PRO A 7 -2.89 30.00 2.76
C PRO A 7 -3.73 28.99 3.57
N ASP A 8 -4.80 28.46 2.95
CA ASP A 8 -5.62 27.39 3.52
C ASP A 8 -4.72 26.18 3.86
N PRO A 9 -4.82 25.58 5.07
CA PRO A 9 -4.02 24.42 5.43
C PRO A 9 -4.08 23.29 4.39
N ARG A 10 -2.90 22.75 4.04
CA ARG A 10 -2.76 21.60 3.13
C ARG A 10 -3.57 20.41 3.62
N ARG A 11 -4.29 19.76 2.72
CA ARG A 11 -5.03 18.53 3.02
C ARG A 11 -4.07 17.35 3.04
N ARG A 12 -4.12 16.54 4.09
CA ARG A 12 -3.23 15.37 4.24
C ARG A 12 -3.79 14.15 3.52
N VAL A 13 -2.95 13.46 2.75
CA VAL A 13 -3.28 12.23 2.01
C VAL A 13 -2.23 11.17 2.32
N LEU A 14 -2.68 10.01 2.82
CA LEU A 14 -1.83 8.86 3.10
C LEU A 14 -2.02 7.79 2.02
N PHE A 15 -0.95 7.47 1.31
CA PHE A 15 -0.89 6.36 0.38
C PHE A 15 -0.32 5.13 1.08
N LEU A 16 -1.18 4.13 1.26
CA LEU A 16 -0.79 2.81 1.74
C LEU A 16 -0.48 1.92 0.54
N PHE A 17 0.76 1.46 0.44
CA PHE A 17 1.21 0.56 -0.62
C PHE A 17 2.10 -0.53 -0.04
N SER A 18 2.60 -1.44 -0.87
CA SER A 18 3.71 -2.29 -0.48
C SER A 18 4.52 -2.73 -1.69
N ASP A 19 5.83 -2.81 -1.50
CA ASP A 19 6.82 -3.26 -2.50
C ASP A 19 6.82 -4.79 -2.69
N THR A 20 5.66 -5.43 -2.66
CA THR A 20 5.51 -6.86 -3.00
C THR A 20 5.69 -7.13 -4.51
N GLY A 21 6.18 -6.17 -5.29
CA GLY A 21 6.23 -6.21 -6.75
C GLY A 21 4.90 -5.81 -7.41
N GLY A 22 4.89 -5.73 -8.74
CA GLY A 22 3.70 -5.37 -9.54
C GLY A 22 3.53 -3.89 -9.88
N GLY A 23 4.48 -3.02 -9.49
CA GLY A 23 4.46 -1.60 -9.87
C GLY A 23 3.62 -0.69 -8.97
N HIS A 24 3.26 -1.12 -7.76
CA HIS A 24 2.46 -0.31 -6.83
C HIS A 24 3.16 0.99 -6.41
N ARG A 25 4.49 0.97 -6.23
CA ARG A 25 5.28 2.17 -5.93
C ARG A 25 5.20 3.22 -7.03
N SER A 26 5.49 2.84 -8.27
CA SER A 26 5.45 3.75 -9.41
C SER A 26 4.05 4.32 -9.66
N ALA A 27 3.00 3.53 -9.43
CA ALA A 27 1.63 4.02 -9.52
C ALA A 27 1.31 5.07 -8.43
N THR A 28 1.83 4.86 -7.22
CA THR A 28 1.65 5.80 -6.10
C THR A 28 2.43 7.10 -6.34
N GLU A 29 3.67 7.01 -6.82
CA GLU A 29 4.49 8.16 -7.18
C GLU A 29 3.81 8.99 -8.27
N ALA A 30 3.27 8.35 -9.32
CA ALA A 30 2.54 9.03 -10.38
C ALA A 30 1.29 9.78 -9.86
N LEU A 31 0.57 9.22 -8.87
CA LEU A 31 -0.57 9.91 -8.24
C LEU A 31 -0.11 11.12 -7.42
N VAL A 32 0.99 11.00 -6.68
CA VAL A 32 1.56 12.12 -5.91
C VAL A 32 2.00 13.25 -6.86
N GLU A 33 2.67 12.91 -7.95
CA GLU A 33 3.08 13.87 -8.98
C GLU A 33 1.87 14.55 -9.62
N ALA A 34 0.84 13.78 -10.00
CA ALA A 34 -0.39 14.35 -10.56
C ALA A 34 -1.09 15.30 -9.58
N LEU A 35 -1.11 14.99 -8.28
CA LEU A 35 -1.69 15.89 -7.28
C LEU A 35 -0.94 17.22 -7.18
N GLU A 36 0.40 17.21 -7.23
CA GLU A 36 1.17 18.46 -7.17
C GLU A 36 1.09 19.25 -8.49
N LEU A 37 0.99 18.57 -9.64
CA LEU A 37 0.83 19.22 -10.96
C LEU A 37 -0.54 19.90 -11.09
N GLU A 38 -1.62 19.20 -10.76
CA GLU A 38 -3.00 19.69 -10.93
C GLU A 38 -3.44 20.63 -9.80
N PHE A 39 -2.86 20.45 -8.60
CA PHE A 39 -3.26 21.18 -7.40
C PHE A 39 -2.05 21.65 -6.57
N PRO A 40 -1.19 22.53 -7.13
CA PRO A 40 0.06 22.94 -6.48
C PRO A 40 -0.19 23.49 -5.08
N GLY A 41 0.60 23.01 -4.12
CA GLY A 41 0.52 23.53 -2.75
C GLY A 41 -0.73 23.14 -1.95
N ARG A 42 -1.64 22.30 -2.47
CA ARG A 42 -2.92 21.98 -1.79
C ARG A 42 -2.90 20.71 -0.94
N PHE A 43 -2.00 19.77 -1.24
CA PHE A 43 -1.99 18.45 -0.60
C PHE A 43 -0.66 18.14 0.07
N ASP A 44 -0.67 17.65 1.30
CA ASP A 44 0.49 17.08 1.96
C ASP A 44 0.40 15.55 1.86
N THR A 45 1.27 14.93 1.08
CA THR A 45 1.19 13.51 0.73
C THR A 45 2.24 12.71 1.51
N THR A 46 1.86 11.52 1.96
CA THR A 46 2.77 10.58 2.63
C THR A 46 2.58 9.19 2.04
N MET A 47 3.69 8.49 1.81
CA MET A 47 3.69 7.10 1.32
C MET A 47 4.18 6.19 2.43
N VAL A 48 3.49 5.07 2.66
CA VAL A 48 3.84 4.07 3.68
C VAL A 48 3.79 2.68 3.08
N ASP A 49 4.91 1.95 3.20
CA ASP A 49 4.92 0.50 2.97
C ASP A 49 4.45 -0.19 4.26
N PHE A 50 3.17 -0.52 4.32
CA PHE A 50 2.56 -1.00 5.56
C PHE A 50 3.12 -2.36 6.01
N PHE A 51 3.58 -3.21 5.09
CA PHE A 51 4.24 -4.45 5.47
C PHE A 51 5.58 -4.14 6.10
N ARG A 52 6.40 -3.31 5.46
CA ARG A 52 7.75 -3.03 5.96
C ARG A 52 7.76 -2.28 7.28
N GLU A 53 6.86 -1.31 7.42
CA GLU A 53 6.90 -0.34 8.51
C GLU A 53 6.08 -0.76 9.73
N TYR A 54 4.98 -1.50 9.55
CA TYR A 54 4.02 -1.76 10.64
C TYR A 54 3.83 -3.24 10.99
N TYR A 55 4.12 -4.18 10.09
CA TYR A 55 3.97 -5.59 10.41
C TYR A 55 5.14 -6.13 11.24
N PRO A 56 4.89 -7.04 12.20
CA PRO A 56 5.96 -7.74 12.90
C PRO A 56 6.65 -8.77 11.99
N SER A 57 7.84 -9.20 12.39
CA SER A 57 8.49 -10.36 11.77
C SER A 57 7.61 -11.61 11.93
N PRO A 58 7.47 -12.48 10.90
CA PRO A 58 8.17 -12.46 9.61
C PRO A 58 7.45 -11.65 8.51
N LEU A 59 6.22 -11.21 8.76
CA LEU A 59 5.37 -10.57 7.75
C LEU A 59 5.95 -9.26 7.21
N LYS A 60 6.81 -8.58 7.99
CA LYS A 60 7.53 -7.39 7.53
C LYS A 60 8.44 -7.59 6.32
N PHE A 61 8.78 -8.85 6.02
CA PHE A 61 9.61 -9.24 4.88
C PHE A 61 8.76 -9.66 3.66
N ALA A 62 7.43 -9.46 3.71
CA ALA A 62 6.56 -9.71 2.57
C ALA A 62 7.01 -9.00 1.28
N PRO A 63 7.49 -7.74 1.29
CA PRO A 63 8.00 -7.08 0.09
C PRO A 63 9.12 -7.85 -0.60
N GLU A 64 10.06 -8.42 0.18
CA GLU A 64 11.19 -9.17 -0.36
C GLU A 64 10.82 -10.62 -0.73
N LEU A 65 9.93 -11.24 0.04
CA LEU A 65 9.57 -12.65 -0.11
C LEU A 65 8.53 -12.91 -1.21
N TYR A 66 7.62 -11.96 -1.44
CA TYR A 66 6.51 -12.17 -2.35
C TYR A 66 6.89 -12.18 -3.84
N PRO A 67 7.77 -11.29 -4.35
CA PRO A 67 8.17 -11.30 -5.76
C PRO A 67 8.71 -12.65 -6.27
N PRO A 68 9.60 -13.38 -5.58
CA PRO A 68 10.04 -14.69 -6.05
C PRO A 68 8.93 -15.75 -5.95
N ILE A 69 8.09 -15.72 -4.90
CA ILE A 69 6.99 -16.69 -4.71
C ILE A 69 5.90 -16.50 -5.78
N SER A 70 5.57 -15.26 -6.12
CA SER A 70 4.53 -14.92 -7.08
C SER A 70 4.84 -15.44 -8.51
N ARG A 71 6.12 -15.71 -8.80
CA ARG A 71 6.57 -16.30 -10.07
C ARG A 71 6.47 -17.82 -10.12
N VAL A 72 6.00 -18.49 -9.07
CA VAL A 72 5.89 -19.95 -8.99
C VAL A 72 4.42 -20.39 -9.08
N PRO A 73 3.93 -20.87 -10.24
CA PRO A 73 2.52 -21.26 -10.43
C PRO A 73 2.05 -22.36 -9.45
N LYS A 74 2.94 -23.28 -9.08
CA LYS A 74 2.64 -24.33 -8.10
C LYS A 74 2.41 -23.77 -6.69
N ALA A 75 3.07 -22.67 -6.33
CA ALA A 75 2.87 -22.00 -5.04
C ALA A 75 1.46 -21.40 -4.96
N TRP A 76 0.96 -20.82 -6.05
CA TRP A 76 -0.41 -20.35 -6.16
C TRP A 76 -1.45 -21.46 -6.02
N GLY A 77 -1.23 -22.61 -6.67
CA GLY A 77 -2.13 -23.75 -6.53
C GLY A 77 -2.14 -24.35 -5.11
N LEU A 78 -0.99 -24.33 -4.42
CA LEU A 78 -0.88 -24.78 -3.04
C LEU A 78 -1.54 -23.79 -2.07
N SER A 79 -1.28 -22.48 -2.24
CA SER A 79 -1.89 -21.44 -1.41
C SER A 79 -3.40 -21.43 -1.57
N TRP A 80 -3.92 -21.58 -2.80
CA TRP A 80 -5.34 -21.76 -3.06
C TRP A 80 -5.90 -22.94 -2.27
N ARG A 81 -5.36 -24.15 -2.47
CA ARG A 81 -5.84 -25.37 -1.77
C ARG A 81 -5.75 -25.27 -0.24
N ALA A 82 -4.71 -24.63 0.28
CA ALA A 82 -4.57 -24.38 1.71
C ALA A 82 -5.63 -23.38 2.21
N SER A 83 -5.92 -22.35 1.42
CA SER A 83 -6.91 -21.31 1.74
C SER A 83 -8.36 -21.74 1.51
N ASP A 84 -8.60 -22.73 0.65
CA ASP A 84 -9.91 -23.25 0.19
C ASP A 84 -10.36 -24.51 0.97
N GLY A 85 -9.84 -24.69 2.19
CA GLY A 85 -10.20 -25.81 3.08
C GLY A 85 -11.57 -25.62 3.78
N ARG A 86 -12.25 -26.72 4.10
CA ARG A 86 -13.60 -26.74 4.74
C ARG A 86 -13.68 -26.12 6.16
N GLY A 87 -12.58 -25.65 6.73
CA GLY A 87 -12.51 -25.09 8.10
C GLY A 87 -12.83 -23.59 8.22
N ARG A 88 -13.05 -22.87 7.11
CA ARG A 88 -13.14 -21.39 7.09
C ARG A 88 -14.27 -20.81 7.94
N SER A 89 -15.40 -21.50 8.07
CA SER A 89 -16.58 -20.95 8.78
C SER A 89 -16.37 -20.78 10.29
N LYS A 90 -15.37 -21.44 10.89
CA LYS A 90 -15.13 -21.36 12.35
C LYS A 90 -14.29 -20.16 12.77
N ALA A 91 -13.47 -19.60 11.88
CA ALA A 91 -12.56 -18.50 12.23
C ALA A 91 -13.19 -17.10 12.09
N VAL A 92 -14.35 -17.00 11.43
CA VAL A 92 -15.06 -15.72 11.18
C VAL A 92 -16.36 -15.62 12.00
N SER A 93 -16.75 -16.68 12.72
CA SER A 93 -18.02 -16.75 13.49
C SER A 93 -17.85 -16.83 15.00
N THR A 94 -16.63 -16.57 15.53
CA THR A 94 -16.39 -16.48 16.99
C THR A 94 -16.08 -15.05 17.37
#